data_AF-A0A3C1XAY5-F1
#
_entry.id   AF-A0A3C1XAY5-F1
#
_cell.length_a   1.000
_cell.length_b   1.000
_cell.length_c   1.000
_cell.angle_alpha   90.00
_cell.angle_beta   90.00
_cell.angle_gamma   90.00
#
_symmetry.space_group_name_H-M   'P 1'
#
loop_
_entity.id
_entity.type
_entity.pdbx_description
1 polymer ?
#
loop_
_entity_poly.entity_id
_entity_poly.type
_entity_poly.pdbx_seq_one_letter_code
_entity_poly.pdbx_strand_id
1 'polypeptide(L)'
;MEIEKITKQDYKEKTAPYRAWLNSISIPVALIVLFIAVFLGFTVNAAGMIIFVFAIITHVNYKKIQAPKICHVAPILYYVYNVLSVFYVMSLIAHPEVNLTAAILSLINFALLILVIAFYFVAAQAIKKQFPRMKEDYNEAVQAYKGKK
;
A
#
# COMPACT_ATOMS: atom_id res chain seq x y z
N MET A 1 -13.90 -28.76 21.55
CA MET A 1 -14.03 -27.29 21.68
C MET A 1 -15.11 -26.84 20.72
N GLU A 2 -16.25 -26.40 21.25
CA GLU A 2 -17.28 -25.78 20.42
C GLU A 2 -16.73 -24.45 19.88
N ILE A 3 -16.71 -24.30 18.56
CA ILE A 3 -16.24 -23.09 17.92
C ILE A 3 -17.35 -22.05 18.08
N GLU A 4 -17.16 -21.10 18.99
CA GLU A 4 -18.10 -20.01 19.24
C GLU A 4 -18.35 -19.25 17.92
N LYS A 5 -19.62 -19.18 17.51
CA LYS A 5 -20.03 -18.66 16.20
C LYS A 5 -19.73 -17.16 16.12
N ILE A 6 -18.64 -16.76 15.47
CA ILE A 6 -18.27 -15.35 15.34
C ILE A 6 -19.23 -14.56 14.44
N THR A 7 -19.47 -13.29 14.76
CA THR A 7 -20.27 -12.40 13.93
C THR A 7 -19.46 -11.93 12.70
N LYS A 8 -20.13 -11.37 11.69
CA LYS A 8 -19.45 -10.78 10.51
C LYS A 8 -18.55 -9.60 10.91
N GLN A 9 -18.86 -8.94 12.02
CA GLN A 9 -18.08 -7.82 12.54
C GLN A 9 -16.81 -8.31 13.23
N ASP A 10 -16.91 -9.32 14.11
CA ASP A 10 -15.74 -9.92 14.77
C ASP A 10 -14.76 -10.51 13.76
N TYR A 11 -15.27 -11.15 12.70
CA TYR A 11 -14.43 -11.65 11.61
C TYR A 11 -13.63 -10.52 10.94
N LYS A 12 -14.26 -9.37 10.70
CA LYS A 12 -13.59 -8.22 10.08
C LYS A 12 -12.53 -7.63 11.00
N GLU A 13 -12.79 -7.53 12.29
CA GLU A 13 -11.86 -6.98 13.27
C GLU A 13 -10.63 -7.88 13.45
N LYS A 14 -10.84 -9.19 13.66
CA LYS A 14 -9.74 -10.16 13.84
C LYS A 14 -8.86 -10.32 12.59
N THR A 15 -9.44 -10.14 11.39
CA THR A 15 -8.66 -10.24 10.14
C THR A 15 -8.03 -8.92 9.68
N ALA A 16 -8.43 -7.78 10.25
CA ALA A 16 -7.96 -6.47 9.79
C ALA A 16 -6.44 -6.25 9.95
N PRO A 17 -5.78 -6.62 11.07
CA PRO A 17 -4.34 -6.47 11.21
C PRO A 17 -3.54 -7.24 10.16
N TYR A 18 -3.93 -8.49 9.90
CA TYR A 18 -3.25 -9.31 8.89
C TYR A 18 -3.42 -8.75 7.49
N ARG A 19 -4.62 -8.28 7.13
CA ARG A 19 -4.87 -7.63 5.83
C ARG A 19 -4.08 -6.33 5.69
N ALA A 20 -4.00 -5.51 6.74
CA ALA A 20 -3.21 -4.29 6.73
C ALA A 20 -1.72 -4.61 6.53
N TRP A 21 -1.19 -5.57 7.27
CA TRP A 21 0.19 -6.05 7.12
C TRP A 21 0.48 -6.58 5.72
N LEU A 22 -0.43 -7.40 5.17
CA LEU A 22 -0.29 -7.96 3.82
C LEU A 22 -0.23 -6.84 2.80
N ASN A 23 -1.15 -5.86 2.87
CA ASN A 23 -1.13 -4.72 1.96
C ASN A 23 0.14 -3.88 2.10
N SER A 24 0.67 -3.70 3.32
CA SER A 24 1.95 -3.01 3.55
C SER A 24 3.13 -3.69 2.84
N ILE A 25 3.01 -4.96 2.46
CA ILE A 25 4.02 -5.71 1.71
C ILE A 25 3.65 -5.78 0.22
N SER A 26 2.39 -6.06 -0.10
CA SER A 26 1.94 -6.23 -1.48
C SER A 26 2.04 -4.95 -2.29
N ILE A 27 1.75 -3.78 -1.70
CA ILE A 27 1.86 -2.48 -2.39
C ILE A 27 3.29 -2.18 -2.84
N PRO A 28 4.31 -2.18 -1.95
CA PRO A 28 5.68 -1.90 -2.40
C PRO A 28 6.20 -2.94 -3.40
N VAL A 29 5.86 -4.22 -3.24
CA VAL A 29 6.21 -5.25 -4.22
C VAL A 29 5.56 -4.97 -5.58
N ALA A 30 4.27 -4.63 -5.62
CA ALA A 30 3.58 -4.27 -6.85
C ALA A 30 4.19 -3.03 -7.51
N LEU A 31 4.60 -2.02 -6.74
CA LEU A 31 5.29 -0.83 -7.24
C LEU A 31 6.65 -1.19 -7.87
N ILE A 32 7.43 -2.07 -7.25
CA ILE A 32 8.72 -2.53 -7.79
C ILE A 32 8.50 -3.29 -9.11
N VAL A 33 7.56 -4.23 -9.13
CA VAL A 33 7.24 -5.00 -10.34
C VAL A 33 6.76 -4.09 -11.45
N LEU A 34 5.89 -3.11 -11.14
CA LEU A 34 5.42 -2.13 -12.10
C LEU A 34 6.57 -1.29 -12.67
N PHE A 35 7.47 -0.82 -11.80
CA PHE A 35 8.64 -0.05 -12.21
C PHE A 35 9.52 -0.84 -13.17
N ILE A 36 9.82 -2.11 -12.86
CA ILE A 36 10.60 -2.99 -13.73
C ILE A 36 9.87 -3.23 -15.07
N ALA A 37 8.56 -3.46 -15.05
CA ALA A 37 7.78 -3.67 -16.27
C ALA A 37 7.83 -2.45 -17.20
N VAL A 38 7.63 -1.23 -16.65
CA VAL A 38 7.75 0.02 -17.41
C VAL A 38 9.17 0.21 -17.94
N PHE A 39 10.19 -0.09 -17.12
CA PHE A 39 11.59 -0.01 -17.53
C PHE A 39 11.92 -0.95 -18.70
N LEU A 40 11.32 -2.13 -18.75
CA LEU A 40 11.44 -3.09 -19.85
C LEU A 40 10.58 -2.73 -21.08
N GLY A 41 9.86 -1.61 -21.06
CA GLY A 41 9.06 -1.12 -22.18
C GLY A 41 7.63 -1.66 -22.23
N PHE A 42 7.15 -2.34 -21.19
CA PHE A 42 5.74 -2.77 -21.14
C PHE A 42 4.81 -1.59 -20.87
N THR A 43 3.75 -1.47 -21.64
CA THR A 43 2.67 -0.52 -21.41
C THR A 43 1.75 -1.03 -20.31
N VAL A 44 1.58 -0.25 -19.25
CA VAL A 44 0.77 -0.66 -18.10
C VAL A 44 -0.39 0.33 -17.92
N ASN A 45 -1.49 0.03 -18.61
CA ASN A 45 -2.70 0.83 -18.50
C ASN A 45 -3.42 0.51 -17.17
N ALA A 46 -3.78 1.54 -16.41
CA ALA A 46 -4.52 1.49 -15.14
C ALA A 46 -3.82 0.89 -13.91
N ALA A 47 -2.66 0.23 -14.02
CA ALA A 47 -1.98 -0.36 -12.86
C ALA A 47 -1.65 0.67 -11.76
N GLY A 48 -1.23 1.88 -12.14
CA GLY A 48 -1.01 2.98 -11.19
C GLY A 48 -2.27 3.39 -10.42
N MET A 49 -3.42 3.45 -11.10
CA MET A 49 -4.71 3.77 -10.47
C MET A 49 -5.15 2.67 -9.50
N ILE A 50 -4.95 1.40 -9.86
CA ILE A 50 -5.25 0.26 -8.99
C ILE A 50 -4.42 0.36 -7.69
N ILE A 51 -3.11 0.60 -7.80
CA ILE A 51 -2.24 0.73 -6.64
C ILE A 51 -2.65 1.93 -5.78
N PHE A 52 -3.07 3.04 -6.38
CA PHE A 52 -3.62 4.19 -5.68
C PHE A 52 -4.87 3.86 -4.85
N VAL A 53 -5.82 3.12 -5.42
CA VAL A 53 -6.99 2.64 -4.67
C VAL A 53 -6.55 1.75 -3.50
N PHE A 54 -5.61 0.84 -3.70
CA PHE A 54 -5.08 0.00 -2.63
C PHE A 54 -4.36 0.81 -1.54
N ALA A 55 -3.63 1.87 -1.90
CA ALA A 55 -2.99 2.76 -0.95
C ALA A 55 -4.03 3.47 -0.06
N ILE A 56 -5.14 3.96 -0.63
CA ILE A 56 -6.25 4.55 0.12
C ILE A 56 -6.88 3.53 1.06
N ILE A 57 -7.23 2.34 0.55
CA ILE A 57 -7.82 1.27 1.36
C ILE A 57 -6.90 0.92 2.54
N THR A 58 -5.60 0.84 2.29
CA THR A 58 -4.59 0.52 3.30
C THR A 58 -4.47 1.62 4.34
N HIS A 59 -4.48 2.88 3.93
CA HIS A 59 -4.49 4.01 4.85
C HIS A 59 -5.73 4.01 5.77
N VAL A 60 -6.92 3.73 5.20
CA VAL A 60 -8.15 3.58 5.98
C VAL A 60 -8.05 2.39 6.95
N ASN A 61 -7.48 1.26 6.51
CA ASN A 61 -7.28 0.10 7.36
C ASN A 61 -6.32 0.36 8.52
N TYR A 62 -5.26 1.15 8.32
CA TYR A 62 -4.38 1.59 9.42
C TYR A 62 -5.14 2.35 10.50
N LYS A 63 -6.05 3.25 10.10
CA LYS A 63 -6.90 3.98 11.05
C LYS A 63 -7.82 3.03 11.82
N LYS A 64 -8.39 2.03 11.14
CA LYS A 64 -9.31 1.05 11.77
C LYS A 64 -8.61 0.18 12.82
N ILE A 65 -7.40 -0.28 12.54
CA ILE A 65 -6.64 -1.13 13.49
C ILE A 65 -5.85 -0.31 14.51
N GLN A 66 -5.95 1.03 14.48
CA GLN A 66 -5.13 1.93 15.29
C GLN A 66 -3.63 1.59 15.15
N ALA A 67 -3.19 1.47 13.90
CA ALA A 67 -1.80 1.18 13.57
C ALA A 67 -0.87 2.29 14.08
N PRO A 68 0.44 2.03 14.23
CA PRO A 68 1.37 3.03 14.70
C PRO A 68 1.44 4.19 13.70
N LYS A 69 1.62 5.43 14.19
CA LYS A 69 1.60 6.64 13.36
C LYS A 69 2.57 6.56 12.16
N ILE A 70 3.70 5.87 12.31
CA ILE A 70 4.68 5.66 11.25
C ILE A 70 4.09 4.97 10.01
N CYS A 71 3.06 4.13 10.17
CA CYS A 71 2.40 3.44 9.07
C CYS A 71 1.67 4.41 8.13
N HIS A 72 1.17 5.54 8.65
CA HIS A 72 0.45 6.55 7.87
C HIS A 72 1.36 7.35 6.94
N VAL A 73 2.69 7.34 7.19
CA VAL A 73 3.66 8.06 6.37
C VAL A 73 3.72 7.51 4.95
N ALA A 74 3.67 6.18 4.77
CA ALA A 74 3.77 5.56 3.44
C ALA A 74 2.63 5.97 2.49
N PRO A 75 1.34 5.87 2.88
CA PRO A 75 0.25 6.38 2.04
C PRO A 75 0.33 7.88 1.77
N ILE A 76 0.71 8.69 2.76
CA ILE A 76 0.84 10.14 2.60
C ILE A 76 1.93 10.46 1.56
N LEU A 77 3.11 9.86 1.68
CA LEU A 77 4.18 10.00 0.69
C LEU A 77 3.71 9.57 -0.70
N TYR A 78 2.91 8.52 -0.79
CA TYR A 78 2.39 8.07 -2.07
C TYR A 78 1.37 9.05 -2.67
N TYR A 79 0.59 9.74 -1.86
CA TYR A 79 -0.30 10.81 -2.34
C TYR A 79 0.50 12.00 -2.87
N VAL A 80 1.54 12.41 -2.14
CA VAL A 80 2.48 13.45 -2.59
C VAL A 80 3.13 13.05 -3.92
N TYR A 81 3.51 11.78 -4.06
CA TYR A 81 4.07 11.23 -5.29
C TYR A 81 3.11 11.36 -6.47
N ASN A 82 1.85 10.98 -6.29
CA ASN A 82 0.85 11.09 -7.35
C ASN A 82 0.61 12.57 -7.75
N VAL A 83 0.54 13.48 -6.78
CA VAL A 83 0.40 14.92 -7.07
C VAL A 83 1.60 15.46 -7.84
N LEU A 84 2.82 15.16 -7.41
CA LEU A 84 4.06 15.57 -8.10
C LEU A 84 4.21 14.92 -9.48
N SER A 85 3.71 13.70 -9.66
CA SER A 85 3.71 13.02 -10.95
C SER A 85 2.83 13.74 -11.98
N VAL A 86 1.71 14.34 -11.56
CA VAL A 86 0.87 15.16 -12.45
C VAL A 86 1.66 16.36 -12.97
N PHE A 87 2.36 17.09 -12.10
CA PHE A 87 3.20 18.23 -12.51
C PHE A 87 4.33 17.79 -13.45
N TYR A 88 4.93 16.63 -13.20
CA TYR A 88 5.94 16.05 -14.08
C TYR A 88 5.38 15.77 -15.48
N VAL A 89 4.25 15.07 -15.58
CA VAL A 89 3.60 14.78 -16.87
C VAL A 89 3.20 16.05 -17.60
N MET A 90 2.63 17.03 -16.90
CA MET A 90 2.28 18.34 -17.48
C MET A 90 3.51 19.07 -18.03
N SER A 91 4.65 18.99 -17.33
CA SER A 91 5.92 19.57 -17.81
C SER A 91 6.39 18.91 -19.11
N LEU A 92 6.24 17.59 -19.25
CA LEU A 92 6.62 16.87 -20.47
C LEU A 92 5.71 17.23 -21.65
N ILE A 93 4.42 17.45 -21.40
CA ILE A 93 3.46 17.86 -22.43
C ILE A 93 3.73 19.31 -22.88
N ALA A 94 3.98 20.23 -21.94
CA ALA A 94 4.21 21.63 -22.23
C ALA A 94 5.56 21.88 -22.92
N HIS A 95 6.58 21.09 -22.56
CA HIS A 95 7.92 21.17 -23.12
C HIS A 95 8.39 19.75 -23.47
N PRO A 96 8.17 19.31 -24.73
CA PRO A 96 8.50 17.94 -25.16
C PRO A 96 10.00 17.63 -25.12
N GLU A 97 10.84 18.67 -25.23
CA GLU A 97 12.28 18.52 -25.09
C GLU A 97 12.68 18.47 -23.61
N VAL A 98 13.70 17.68 -23.29
CA VAL A 98 14.18 17.51 -21.91
C VAL A 98 14.66 18.86 -21.39
N ASN A 99 13.83 19.49 -20.56
CA ASN A 99 14.17 20.72 -19.86
C ASN A 99 14.59 20.42 -18.40
N LEU A 100 15.32 21.35 -17.80
CA LEU A 100 15.85 21.21 -16.45
C LEU A 100 14.74 20.92 -15.42
N THR A 101 13.56 21.52 -15.59
CA THR A 101 12.40 21.34 -14.70
C THR A 101 11.89 19.89 -14.73
N ALA A 102 11.70 19.30 -15.92
CA ALA A 102 11.27 17.92 -16.06
C ALA A 102 12.31 16.94 -15.49
N ALA A 103 13.60 17.23 -15.66
CA ALA A 103 14.67 16.42 -15.07
C ALA A 103 14.66 16.46 -13.53
N ILE A 104 14.48 17.64 -12.93
CA ILE A 104 14.38 17.81 -11.47
C ILE A 104 13.12 17.10 -10.94
N LEU A 105 11.96 17.29 -11.58
CA LEU A 105 10.71 16.64 -11.19
C LEU A 105 10.79 15.12 -11.30
N SER A 106 11.46 14.60 -12.33
CA SER A 106 11.75 13.17 -12.49
C SER A 106 12.57 12.63 -11.30
N LEU A 107 13.67 13.30 -10.96
CA LEU A 107 14.55 12.89 -9.86
C LEU A 107 13.83 12.92 -8.50
N ILE A 108 13.04 13.98 -8.24
CA ILE A 108 12.23 14.10 -7.02
C ILE A 108 11.20 12.97 -6.95
N ASN A 109 10.46 12.71 -8.05
CA ASN A 109 9.48 11.62 -8.09
C ASN A 109 10.14 10.26 -7.85
N PHE A 110 11.32 10.02 -8.42
CA PHE A 110 12.06 8.77 -8.23
C PHE A 110 12.50 8.59 -6.78
N ALA A 111 13.11 9.61 -6.17
CA ALA A 111 13.51 9.58 -4.76
C ALA A 111 12.30 9.36 -3.84
N LEU A 112 11.19 10.04 -4.11
CA LEU A 112 9.97 9.90 -3.32
C LEU A 112 9.36 8.49 -3.46
N LEU A 113 9.40 7.89 -4.65
CA LEU A 113 8.94 6.51 -4.86
C LEU A 113 9.75 5.50 -4.03
N ILE A 114 11.08 5.67 -3.95
CA ILE A 114 11.94 4.85 -3.09
C ILE A 114 11.52 5.01 -1.63
N LEU A 115 11.26 6.24 -1.17
CA LEU A 115 10.79 6.49 0.20
C LEU A 115 9.42 5.83 0.46
N VAL A 116 8.47 5.92 -0.47
CA VAL A 116 7.18 5.24 -0.37
C VAL A 116 7.37 3.74 -0.13
N ILE A 117 8.21 3.10 -0.94
CA ILE A 117 8.51 1.66 -0.83
C ILE A 117 9.12 1.34 0.53
N ALA A 118 10.14 2.09 0.94
CA ALA A 118 10.81 1.89 2.23
C ALA A 118 9.85 2.03 3.41
N PHE A 119 9.03 3.09 3.44
CA PHE A 119 8.08 3.33 4.52
C PHE A 119 6.94 2.30 4.55
N TYR A 120 6.55 1.70 3.42
CA TYR A 120 5.62 0.59 3.42
C TYR A 120 6.20 -0.65 4.11
N PHE A 121 7.48 -0.97 3.89
CA PHE A 121 8.15 -2.04 4.64
C PHE A 121 8.31 -1.72 6.12
N VAL A 122 8.64 -0.47 6.47
CA VAL A 122 8.65 -0.02 7.88
C VAL A 122 7.26 -0.18 8.51
N ALA A 123 6.19 0.16 7.78
CA ALA A 123 4.82 -0.03 8.23
C ALA A 123 4.51 -1.52 8.48
N ALA A 124 4.94 -2.42 7.57
CA ALA A 124 4.76 -3.86 7.75
C ALA A 124 5.47 -4.37 9.01
N GLN A 125 6.70 -3.93 9.28
CA GLN A 125 7.43 -4.29 10.49
C GLN A 125 6.73 -3.76 11.75
N ALA A 126 6.26 -2.51 11.72
CA ALA A 126 5.55 -1.89 12.84
C ALA A 126 4.24 -2.61 13.16
N ILE A 127 3.46 -2.99 12.14
CA ILE A 127 2.22 -3.76 12.33
C ILE A 127 2.53 -5.15 12.89
N LYS A 128 3.55 -5.84 12.36
CA LYS A 128 3.97 -7.16 12.89
C LYS A 128 4.41 -7.08 14.36
N LYS A 129 5.05 -5.98 14.76
CA LYS A 129 5.46 -5.75 16.16
C LYS A 129 4.26 -5.50 17.08
N GLN A 130 3.27 -4.74 16.65
CA GLN A 130 2.05 -4.47 17.43
C GLN A 130 1.10 -5.67 17.49
N PHE A 131 1.00 -6.45 16.40
CA PHE A 131 0.09 -7.58 16.26
C PHE A 131 0.86 -8.88 15.91
N PRO A 132 1.63 -9.45 16.84
CA PRO A 132 2.48 -10.62 16.56
C PRO A 132 1.67 -11.87 16.20
N ARG A 133 0.48 -12.04 16.79
CA ARG A 133 -0.42 -13.19 16.55
C ARG A 133 -1.39 -13.00 15.37
N MET A 134 -1.27 -11.91 14.60
CA MET A 134 -2.20 -11.57 13.52
C MET A 134 -2.48 -12.70 12.51
N LYS A 135 -1.50 -13.59 12.26
CA LYS A 135 -1.66 -14.75 11.37
C LYS A 135 -2.54 -15.83 11.98
N GLU A 136 -2.34 -16.12 13.27
CA GLU A 136 -3.13 -17.08 14.02
C GLU A 136 -4.56 -16.57 14.16
N ASP A 137 -4.73 -15.32 14.61
CA ASP A 137 -6.04 -14.66 14.75
C ASP A 137 -6.81 -14.65 13.43
N TYR A 138 -6.12 -14.45 12.31
CA TYR A 138 -6.71 -14.53 10.97
C TYR A 138 -7.18 -15.95 10.64
N ASN A 139 -6.36 -16.97 10.88
CA ASN A 139 -6.69 -18.36 10.57
C ASN A 139 -7.85 -18.86 11.44
N GLU A 140 -7.82 -18.58 12.74
CA GLU A 140 -8.89 -18.91 13.68
C GLU A 140 -10.21 -18.24 13.26
N ALA A 141 -10.18 -16.94 12.92
CA ALA A 141 -11.35 -16.23 12.46
C ALA A 141 -11.89 -16.78 11.12
N VAL A 142 -11.00 -17.15 10.19
CA VAL A 142 -11.39 -17.77 8.92
C VAL A 142 -12.04 -19.15 9.14
N GLN A 143 -11.50 -19.98 10.02
CA GLN A 143 -12.06 -21.29 10.34
C GLN A 143 -13.42 -21.16 11.02
N ALA A 144 -13.53 -20.27 12.02
CA ALA A 144 -14.79 -20.03 12.74
C ALA A 144 -15.89 -19.45 11.83
N TYR A 145 -15.53 -18.61 10.86
CA TYR A 145 -16.50 -18.07 9.90
C TYR A 145 -16.88 -19.09 8.82
N LYS A 146 -15.94 -19.91 8.33
CA LYS A 146 -16.20 -20.93 7.31
C LYS A 146 -16.99 -22.11 7.86
N GLY A 147 -16.78 -22.52 9.11
CA GLY A 147 -17.59 -23.55 9.78
C GLY A 147 -19.04 -23.15 10.05
N LYS A 148 -19.43 -21.93 9.66
CA LYS A 148 -20.80 -21.43 9.68
C LYS A 148 -21.58 -21.72 8.38
N LYS A 149 -20.88 -22.09 7.30
CA LYS A 149 -21.50 -22.52 6.03
C LYS A 149 -21.70 -24.03 6.04
#